data_AF-A0A1Q6LSN1-F1
#
_entry.id   AF-A0A1Q6LSN1-F1
#
_cell.length_a   1.000
_cell.length_b   1.000
_cell.length_c   1.000
_cell.angle_alpha   90.00
_cell.angle_beta   90.00
_cell.angle_gamma   90.00
#
_symmetry.space_group_name_H-M   'P 1'
#
loop_
_entity.id
_entity.type
_entity.pdbx_description
1 polymer ?
#
loop_
_entity_poly.entity_id
_entity_poly.type
_entity_poly.pdbx_seq_one_letter_code
_entity_poly.pdbx_strand_id
1 'polypeptide(L)'
;MKKIFFVGLIISLFFLTGCGKYTEKTIVKDLNKKINAITGYHVQGSMEIYNGDDAYKYDVTSSYENDNYRVSLVNKANNHEQIILRNSDGVYVLTPSLNKSFKFQSNWPENNSQVYIIQSVLVDINEDNRRKRWKLYINC
;
A
#
# COMPACT_ATOMS: atom_id res chain seq x y z
N MET A 1 -56.81 11.48 6.95
CA MET A 1 -55.64 11.28 7.84
C MET A 1 -54.79 10.06 7.45
N LYS A 2 -55.34 8.85 7.27
CA LYS A 2 -54.56 7.64 6.89
C LYS A 2 -53.76 7.76 5.58
N LYS A 3 -54.29 8.45 4.55
CA LYS A 3 -53.60 8.61 3.24
C LYS A 3 -52.35 9.49 3.29
N ILE A 4 -52.32 10.51 4.17
CA ILE A 4 -51.17 11.42 4.34
C ILE A 4 -50.01 10.71 5.04
N PHE A 5 -50.33 9.83 6.00
CA PHE A 5 -49.34 9.01 6.69
C PHE A 5 -48.64 8.01 5.74
N PHE A 6 -49.40 7.41 4.81
CA PHE A 6 -48.84 6.51 3.79
C PHE A 6 -47.92 7.22 2.78
N VAL A 7 -48.23 8.46 2.41
CA VAL A 7 -47.37 9.27 1.52
C VAL A 7 -46.07 9.67 2.21
N GLY A 8 -46.12 10.04 3.50
CA GLY A 8 -44.92 10.33 4.29
C GLY A 8 -43.99 9.12 4.43
N LEU A 9 -44.56 7.92 4.61
CA LEU A 9 -43.80 6.67 4.70
C LEU A 9 -43.07 6.35 3.39
N ILE A 10 -43.74 6.51 2.24
CA ILE A 10 -43.16 6.28 0.91
C ILE A 10 -42.04 7.29 0.61
N ILE A 11 -42.20 8.55 1.00
CA ILE A 11 -41.14 9.56 0.82
C ILE A 11 -39.93 9.25 1.70
N SER A 12 -40.13 8.73 2.92
CA SER A 12 -39.02 8.34 3.82
C SER A 12 -38.20 7.15 3.28
N LEU A 13 -38.83 6.24 2.53
CA LEU A 13 -38.17 5.10 1.87
C LEU A 13 -37.21 5.53 0.76
N PHE A 14 -37.42 6.69 0.12
CA PHE A 14 -36.50 7.25 -0.88
C PHE A 14 -35.23 7.86 -0.27
N PHE A 15 -35.22 8.23 1.02
CA PHE A 15 -34.03 8.76 1.70
C PHE A 15 -33.09 7.66 2.22
N LEU A 16 -33.52 6.40 2.23
CA LEU A 16 -32.74 5.25 2.71
C LEU A 16 -31.84 4.62 1.63
N THR A 17 -32.00 5.00 0.36
CA THR A 17 -31.17 4.51 -0.76
C THR A 17 -30.05 5.49 -1.12
N GLY A 18 -29.35 6.01 -0.11
CA GLY A 18 -28.16 6.83 -0.30
C GLY A 18 -26.91 5.98 -0.51
N CYS A 19 -26.75 5.34 -1.69
CA CYS A 19 -25.43 4.85 -2.07
C CYS A 19 -24.53 6.06 -2.35
N GLY A 20 -23.78 6.48 -1.34
CA GLY A 20 -22.83 7.58 -1.47
C GLY A 20 -21.79 7.23 -2.52
N LYS A 21 -21.58 8.11 -3.51
CA LYS A 21 -20.54 7.93 -4.52
C LYS A 21 -19.18 7.98 -3.82
N TYR A 22 -18.59 6.82 -3.55
CA TYR A 22 -17.22 6.74 -3.06
C TYR A 22 -16.30 7.20 -4.20
N THR A 23 -15.74 8.40 -4.03
CA THR A 23 -14.88 8.99 -5.06
C THR A 23 -13.44 8.56 -4.84
N GLU A 24 -12.64 8.58 -5.90
CA GLU A 24 -11.17 8.40 -5.83
C GLU A 24 -10.54 9.28 -4.73
N LYS A 25 -10.96 10.55 -4.63
CA LYS A 25 -10.49 11.47 -3.59
C LYS A 25 -10.82 10.97 -2.18
N THR A 26 -12.00 10.37 -1.99
CA THR A 26 -12.41 9.78 -0.70
C THR A 26 -11.54 8.57 -0.38
N ILE A 27 -11.29 7.70 -1.36
CA ILE A 27 -10.44 6.50 -1.20
C ILE A 27 -9.02 6.88 -0.81
N VAL A 28 -8.41 7.83 -1.54
CA VAL A 28 -7.05 8.30 -1.26
C VAL A 28 -6.98 8.96 0.11
N LYS A 29 -7.98 9.77 0.48
CA LYS A 29 -8.04 10.40 1.80
C LYS A 29 -8.11 9.36 2.92
N ASP A 30 -8.95 8.35 2.78
CA ASP A 30 -9.12 7.31 3.80
C ASP A 30 -7.90 6.39 3.89
N LEU A 31 -7.25 6.11 2.75
CA LEU A 31 -5.97 5.39 2.72
C LEU A 31 -4.88 6.16 3.47
N ASN A 32 -4.71 7.45 3.16
CA ASN A 32 -3.77 8.33 3.87
C ASN A 32 -4.06 8.35 5.37
N LYS A 33 -5.33 8.51 5.76
CA LYS A 33 -5.71 8.52 7.18
C LYS A 33 -5.35 7.22 7.89
N LYS A 34 -5.59 6.07 7.26
CA LYS A 34 -5.27 4.75 7.85
C LYS A 34 -3.77 4.54 7.99
N ILE A 35 -3.00 4.80 6.94
CA ILE A 35 -1.54 4.60 6.95
C ILE A 35 -0.85 5.60 7.87
N ASN A 36 -1.29 6.85 7.92
CA ASN A 36 -0.67 7.85 8.81
C ASN A 36 -1.05 7.67 10.29
N ALA A 37 -2.06 6.85 10.59
CA ALA A 37 -2.47 6.55 11.96
C ALA A 37 -1.73 5.35 12.57
N ILE A 38 -1.05 4.52 11.76
CA ILE A 38 -0.27 3.40 12.27
C ILE A 38 1.14 3.87 12.64
N THR A 39 1.61 3.45 13.80
CA THR A 39 3.00 3.71 14.26
C THR A 39 3.98 2.65 13.76
N GLY A 40 3.45 1.50 13.34
CA GLY A 40 4.21 0.42 12.76
C GLY A 40 3.34 -0.64 12.09
N TYR A 41 3.97 -1.51 11.30
CA TYR A 41 3.32 -2.68 10.71
C TYR A 41 4.30 -3.84 10.57
N HIS A 42 3.72 -5.04 10.46
CA HIS A 42 4.41 -6.25 10.01
C HIS A 42 3.48 -6.95 9.01
N VAL A 43 3.93 -7.09 7.77
CA VAL A 43 3.15 -7.70 6.68
C VAL A 43 4.00 -8.72 5.95
N GLN A 44 3.35 -9.81 5.56
CA GLN A 44 3.93 -10.86 4.75
C GLN A 44 3.11 -10.99 3.47
N GLY A 45 3.78 -11.25 2.36
CA GLY A 45 3.13 -11.39 1.07
C GLY A 45 4.03 -12.05 0.04
N SER A 46 3.49 -12.29 -1.15
CA SER A 46 4.24 -12.77 -2.30
C SER A 46 4.38 -11.67 -3.34
N MET A 47 5.56 -11.53 -3.91
CA MET A 47 5.85 -10.59 -4.99
C MET A 47 6.29 -11.33 -6.24
N GLU A 48 5.80 -10.89 -7.39
CA GLU A 48 6.23 -11.39 -8.69
C GLU A 48 6.69 -10.21 -9.55
N ILE A 49 7.90 -10.30 -10.08
CA ILE A 49 8.49 -9.30 -10.98
C ILE A 49 8.59 -9.93 -12.36
N TYR A 50 7.96 -9.30 -13.35
CA TYR A 50 8.00 -9.74 -14.74
C TYR A 50 9.04 -8.93 -15.52
N ASN A 51 9.91 -9.61 -16.26
CA ASN A 51 10.88 -8.99 -17.16
C ASN A 51 10.87 -9.74 -18.50
N GLY A 52 10.12 -9.23 -19.48
CA GLY A 52 9.82 -9.98 -20.70
C GLY A 52 9.04 -11.25 -20.36
N ASP A 53 9.58 -12.40 -20.76
CA ASP A 53 8.99 -13.72 -20.50
C ASP A 53 9.38 -14.32 -19.14
N ASP A 54 10.34 -13.71 -18.44
CA ASP A 54 10.80 -14.17 -17.13
C ASP A 54 9.90 -13.65 -15.99
N ALA A 55 9.59 -14.52 -15.02
CA ALA A 55 8.89 -14.17 -13.79
C ALA A 55 9.72 -14.54 -12.55
N TYR A 56 10.13 -13.54 -11.78
CA TYR A 56 10.90 -13.70 -10.54
C TYR A 56 9.95 -13.63 -9.34
N LYS A 57 9.86 -14.71 -8.57
CA LYS A 57 8.93 -14.83 -7.43
C LYS A 57 9.66 -14.72 -6.11
N TYR A 58 9.10 -13.93 -5.19
CA TYR A 58 9.64 -13.69 -3.87
C TYR A 58 8.59 -13.87 -2.78
N ASP A 59 8.98 -14.45 -1.65
CA ASP A 59 8.28 -14.18 -0.38
C ASP A 59 8.85 -12.89 0.21
N VAL A 60 7.96 -12.00 0.61
CA VAL A 60 8.29 -10.66 1.09
C VAL A 60 7.76 -10.51 2.51
N THR A 61 8.65 -10.13 3.43
CA THR A 61 8.26 -9.69 4.78
C THR A 61 8.68 -8.25 4.95
N SER A 62 7.72 -7.35 5.12
CA SER A 62 7.96 -5.92 5.30
C SER A 62 7.50 -5.48 6.68
N SER A 63 8.37 -4.77 7.39
CA SER A 63 8.08 -4.23 8.72
C SER A 63 8.55 -2.80 8.81
N TYR A 64 7.79 -1.96 9.50
CA TYR A 64 8.09 -0.55 9.70
C TYR A 64 7.74 -0.17 11.14
N GLU A 65 8.57 0.67 11.76
CA GLU A 65 8.29 1.29 13.06
C GLU A 65 9.20 2.51 13.24
N ASN A 66 8.64 3.66 13.65
CA ASN A 66 9.39 4.88 13.98
C ASN A 66 10.44 5.25 12.92
N ASP A 67 10.03 5.35 11.65
CA ASP A 67 10.89 5.65 10.48
C ASP A 67 11.98 4.63 10.13
N ASN A 68 12.04 3.52 10.87
CA ASN A 68 12.87 2.37 10.54
C ASN A 68 12.04 1.36 9.75
N TYR A 69 12.68 0.60 8.87
CA TYR A 69 12.04 -0.54 8.23
C TYR A 69 13.00 -1.70 8.05
N ARG A 70 12.43 -2.90 8.01
CA ARG A 70 13.10 -4.13 7.60
C ARG A 70 12.26 -4.81 6.54
N VAL A 71 12.86 -5.05 5.38
CA VAL A 71 12.26 -5.83 4.29
C VAL A 71 13.12 -7.05 4.07
N SER A 72 12.54 -8.24 4.08
CA SER A 72 13.19 -9.47 3.62
C SER A 72 12.55 -9.91 2.31
N LEU A 73 13.39 -10.18 1.32
CA LEU A 73 13.03 -10.68 0.00
C LEU A 73 13.68 -12.06 -0.16
N VAL A 74 12.88 -13.12 -0.12
CA VAL A 74 13.36 -14.50 -0.30
C VAL A 74 12.94 -14.98 -1.67
N ASN A 75 13.90 -15.21 -2.55
CA ASN A 75 13.62 -15.74 -3.88
C ASN A 75 13.13 -17.20 -3.78
N LYS A 76 11.94 -17.49 -4.33
CA LYS A 76 11.32 -18.82 -4.23
C LYS A 76 12.05 -19.93 -4.99
N ALA A 77 12.85 -19.58 -6.00
CA ALA A 77 13.53 -20.55 -6.85
C ALA A 77 14.84 -21.07 -6.23
N ASN A 78 15.56 -20.23 -5.48
CA ASN A 78 16.88 -20.57 -4.94
C ASN A 78 17.05 -20.28 -3.43
N ASN A 79 15.99 -19.84 -2.75
CA ASN A 79 15.97 -19.52 -1.32
C ASN A 79 17.01 -18.45 -0.91
N HIS A 80 17.43 -17.62 -1.86
CA HIS A 80 18.33 -16.50 -1.57
C HIS A 80 17.54 -15.39 -0.87
N GLU A 81 17.91 -15.10 0.38
CA GLU A 81 17.39 -13.97 1.14
C GLU A 81 18.25 -12.72 0.93
N GLN A 82 17.59 -11.61 0.60
CA GLN A 82 18.15 -10.27 0.69
C GLN A 82 17.35 -9.47 1.71
N ILE A 83 18.04 -8.83 2.64
CA ILE A 83 17.40 -8.00 3.67
C ILE A 83 17.76 -6.55 3.41
N ILE A 84 16.76 -5.68 3.41
CA ILE A 84 16.92 -4.24 3.38
C ILE A 84 16.55 -3.70 4.76
N LEU A 85 17.46 -2.98 5.38
CA LEU A 85 17.32 -2.46 6.73
C LEU A 85 17.57 -0.95 6.73
N ARG A 86 16.61 -0.16 7.20
CA ARG A 86 16.80 1.27 7.49
C ARG A 86 16.82 1.49 8.99
N ASN A 87 17.81 2.24 9.44
CA ASN A 87 17.89 2.78 10.78
C ASN A 87 18.22 4.30 10.73
N SER A 88 18.49 4.91 11.89
CA SER A 88 18.91 6.31 12.01
C SER A 88 20.15 6.67 11.19
N ASP A 89 21.02 5.69 10.93
CA ASP A 89 22.34 5.92 10.31
C ASP A 89 22.29 5.78 8.78
N GLY A 90 21.26 5.13 8.25
CA GLY A 90 21.04 4.97 6.82
C GLY A 90 20.36 3.66 6.44
N VAL A 91 20.47 3.32 5.15
CA VAL A 91 19.89 2.10 4.59
C VAL A 91 20.99 1.11 4.24
N TYR A 92 20.78 -0.14 4.61
CA TYR A 92 21.70 -1.25 4.43
C TYR A 92 21.01 -2.35 3.64
N VAL A 93 21.73 -2.95 2.70
CA VAL A 93 21.35 -4.20 2.05
C VAL A 93 22.27 -5.29 2.54
N LEU A 94 21.67 -6.33 3.12
CA LEU A 94 22.35 -7.47 3.72
C LEU A 94 22.07 -8.71 2.88
N THR A 95 23.12 -9.47 2.62
CA THR A 95 23.03 -10.80 2.00
C THR A 95 23.60 -11.82 2.99
N PRO A 96 22.74 -12.46 3.82
CA PRO A 96 23.20 -13.36 4.88
C PRO A 96 24.08 -14.50 4.37
N SER A 97 23.70 -15.11 3.24
CA SER A 97 24.44 -16.22 2.62
C SER A 97 25.88 -15.87 2.24
N LEU A 98 26.17 -14.59 2.00
CA LEU A 98 27.49 -14.09 1.65
C LEU A 98 28.21 -13.43 2.83
N ASN A 99 27.56 -13.31 3.99
CA ASN A 99 28.01 -12.51 5.13
C ASN A 99 28.50 -11.10 4.70
N LYS A 100 27.75 -10.47 3.79
CA LYS A 100 28.08 -9.14 3.24
C LYS A 100 26.95 -8.15 3.49
N SER A 101 27.35 -6.91 3.76
CA SER A 101 26.46 -5.77 3.93
C SER A 101 26.96 -4.58 3.11
N PHE A 102 26.04 -3.86 2.48
CA PHE A 102 26.33 -2.63 1.75
C PHE A 102 25.48 -1.49 2.30
N LYS A 103 26.11 -0.35 2.59
CA LYS A 103 25.41 0.87 3.03
C LYS A 103 25.16 1.78 1.83
N PHE A 104 23.92 2.23 1.65
CA PHE A 104 23.58 3.24 0.65
C PHE A 104 23.98 4.63 1.16
N GLN A 105 24.60 5.41 0.29
CA GLN A 105 25.05 6.79 0.55
C GLN A 105 23.99 7.83 0.11
N SER A 106 22.84 7.40 -0.42
CA SER A 106 21.82 8.26 -1.03
C SER A 106 20.45 8.15 -0.34
N ASN A 107 19.53 9.05 -0.74
CA ASN A 107 18.15 9.21 -0.23
C ASN A 107 17.21 8.04 -0.61
N TRP A 108 17.70 6.80 -0.59
CA TRP A 108 16.89 5.62 -0.89
C TRP A 108 15.90 5.36 0.28
N PRO A 109 14.62 5.05 0.03
CA PRO A 109 13.97 4.78 -1.26
C PRO A 109 13.27 6.01 -1.87
N GLU A 110 13.43 7.22 -1.33
CA GLU A 110 12.67 8.42 -1.75
C GLU A 110 12.86 8.77 -3.23
N ASN A 111 14.08 8.59 -3.77
CA ASN A 111 14.35 8.81 -5.20
C ASN A 111 14.02 7.60 -6.10
N ASN A 112 13.75 6.43 -5.53
CA ASN A 112 13.48 5.18 -6.25
C ASN A 112 12.49 4.34 -5.43
N SER A 113 11.21 4.66 -5.56
CA SER A 113 10.13 4.02 -4.80
C SER A 113 10.14 2.51 -4.92
N GLN A 114 9.74 1.83 -3.84
CA GLN A 114 9.69 0.40 -3.72
C GLN A 114 8.30 -0.07 -3.29
N VAL A 115 7.69 -0.95 -4.08
CA VAL A 115 6.30 -1.40 -3.87
C VAL A 115 6.09 -2.23 -2.60
N TYR A 116 7.16 -2.75 -2.00
CA TYR A 116 7.13 -3.49 -0.73
C TYR A 116 7.21 -2.59 0.52
N ILE A 117 7.34 -1.26 0.34
CA ILE A 117 7.30 -0.28 1.43
C ILE A 117 5.99 0.50 1.30
N ILE A 118 5.10 0.34 2.27
CA ILE A 118 3.74 0.92 2.24
C ILE A 118 3.80 2.45 2.12
N GLN A 119 4.74 3.11 2.81
CA GLN A 119 4.94 4.55 2.72
C GLN A 119 5.31 5.00 1.31
N SER A 120 6.19 4.28 0.63
CA SER A 120 6.59 4.58 -0.75
C SER A 120 5.41 4.47 -1.71
N VAL A 121 4.60 3.41 -1.56
CA VAL A 121 3.35 3.25 -2.34
C VAL A 121 2.36 4.39 -2.08
N LEU A 122 2.23 4.85 -0.83
CA LEU A 122 1.34 5.96 -0.49
C LEU A 122 1.79 7.28 -1.14
N VAL A 123 3.11 7.55 -1.13
CA VAL A 123 3.70 8.72 -1.81
C VAL A 123 3.41 8.65 -3.31
N ASP A 124 3.68 7.52 -3.96
CA ASP A 124 3.42 7.33 -5.39
C ASP A 124 1.94 7.55 -5.73
N ILE A 125 1.03 6.99 -4.92
CA ILE A 125 -0.41 7.20 -5.10
C ILE A 125 -0.75 8.68 -4.98
N ASN A 126 -0.17 9.41 -4.01
CA ASN A 126 -0.46 10.82 -3.80
C ASN A 126 0.07 11.71 -4.94
N GLU A 127 1.23 11.38 -5.49
CA GLU A 127 1.91 12.13 -6.56
C GLU A 127 1.43 11.79 -7.98
N ASP A 128 0.71 10.68 -8.15
CA ASP A 128 0.17 10.28 -9.45
C ASP A 128 -0.95 11.24 -9.92
N ASN A 129 -0.55 12.18 -10.78
CA ASN A 129 -1.45 13.13 -11.46
C ASN A 129 -2.21 12.51 -12.64
N ARG A 130 -1.85 11.29 -13.06
CA ARG A 130 -2.50 10.54 -14.15
C ARG A 130 -3.50 9.52 -13.63
N ARG A 131 -3.80 9.50 -12.32
CA ARG A 131 -4.91 8.72 -11.77
C ARG A 131 -6.15 9.00 -12.59
N LYS A 132 -6.45 8.09 -13.52
CA LYS A 132 -7.66 8.18 -14.33
C LYS A 132 -8.78 8.14 -13.31
N ARG A 133 -9.75 9.02 -13.52
CA ARG A 133 -11.05 9.06 -12.84
C ARG A 133 -11.75 7.73 -13.08
N TRP A 134 -11.30 6.67 -12.44
CA TRP A 134 -12.03 5.45 -12.30
C TRP A 134 -13.25 5.92 -11.50
N LYS A 135 -14.35 6.18 -12.21
CA LYS A 135 -15.67 6.03 -11.61
C LYS A 135 -15.70 4.56 -11.21
N LEU A 136 -15.14 4.27 -10.05
CA LEU A 136 -15.49 3.14 -9.23
C LEU A 136 -16.96 3.39 -8.96
N TYR A 137 -17.79 2.95 -9.90
CA TYR A 137 -19.13 2.47 -9.59
C TYR A 137 -18.89 1.28 -8.67
N ILE A 138 -18.60 1.59 -7.40
CA ILE A 138 -18.98 0.72 -6.32
C ILE A 138 -20.49 0.72 -6.44
N ASN A 139 -21.00 -0.24 -7.20
CA ASN A 139 -22.41 -0.57 -7.18
C ASN A 139 -22.70 -0.97 -5.73
N CYS A 140 -23.36 -0.09 -4.99
CA CYS A 140 -24.61 -0.57 -4.43
C CYS A 140 -25.58 -0.70 -5.60
#